data_AF-A0AAN7WB79-F1
#
_entry.id   AF-A0AAN7WB79-F1
#
_cell.length_a   1.000
_cell.length_b   1.000
_cell.length_c   1.000
_cell.angle_alpha   90.00
_cell.angle_beta   90.00
_cell.angle_gamma   90.00
#
_symmetry.space_group_name_H-M   'P 1'
#
loop_
_entity.id
_entity.type
_entity.pdbx_description
1 polymer ?
#
loop_
_entity_poly.entity_id
_entity_poly.type
_entity_poly.pdbx_seq_one_letter_code
_entity_poly.pdbx_strand_id
1 'polypeptide(L)'
;MATPGMHAPPDTVPSLEGSASAATAPPHEARDATTTHGGHDAETAAKQSGAGPSSHGASSLEPITPADTPSERPDDTDFIQHPVQVAQLAEEQELEAEDDADSALGSDTESATTTLSESIYNYRREHGRTYHAYKDGKYIFPNDDREADRLDLQHHIFRLTFGNRLYFAPVHEPQRCLDVGTGTGLWAIEFADAHPGCSVTGIDLSPGQPTLVPPNLSFLIDDAEDVWIYNHTFSFIHARLLAGCFADWPNFFRQAYQFLEPGGWLEMQDYGLPVKSADDTHLSTDILRWGELLCEAARNLGRPMGSEVSGTYKQLMQEAGFVDIETRMFMWPTNSWPRDPFMKELGRWNQVNILDGLEGFCLALLTRGLNWRKEEVDIFVANVSRDLRDRRIHAYFPMPVVFGRKPFPGEIV
;
A
#
# COMPACT_ATOMS: atom_id res chain seq x y z
N MET A 1 26.26 -70.43 -13.17
CA MET A 1 26.16 -70.68 -11.72
C MET A 1 24.67 -70.66 -11.34
N ALA A 2 24.33 -71.21 -10.16
CA ALA A 2 23.03 -71.25 -9.44
C ALA A 2 21.71 -70.74 -10.10
N THR A 3 20.69 -71.60 -10.01
CA THR A 3 19.21 -71.33 -10.02
C THR A 3 18.73 -70.76 -8.66
N PRO A 4 17.43 -70.43 -8.39
CA PRO A 4 16.15 -70.53 -9.16
C PRO A 4 15.43 -69.14 -9.30
N GLY A 5 14.14 -68.95 -9.67
CA GLY A 5 12.99 -69.84 -9.96
C GLY A 5 11.66 -69.13 -10.37
N MET A 6 10.53 -69.73 -9.97
CA MET A 6 9.10 -69.40 -10.29
C MET A 6 8.36 -68.75 -9.09
N HIS A 7 7.26 -67.97 -9.27
CA HIS A 7 5.87 -68.48 -9.35
C HIS A 7 4.78 -67.43 -9.71
N ALA A 8 3.58 -67.92 -10.07
CA ALA A 8 2.28 -67.24 -10.30
C ALA A 8 1.15 -68.32 -10.30
N PRO A 9 -0.16 -68.07 -10.58
CA PRO A 9 -1.07 -66.90 -10.45
C PRO A 9 -2.20 -67.28 -9.41
N PRO A 10 -3.56 -67.16 -9.55
CA PRO A 10 -4.49 -66.32 -10.36
C PRO A 10 -5.75 -65.76 -9.60
N ASP A 11 -6.74 -65.22 -10.36
CA ASP A 11 -8.22 -65.12 -10.18
C ASP A 11 -8.89 -64.60 -8.86
N THR A 12 -9.87 -63.68 -8.89
CA THR A 12 -11.24 -63.84 -9.47
C THR A 12 -12.02 -62.50 -9.60
N VAL A 13 -13.16 -62.50 -10.31
CA VAL A 13 -14.14 -61.38 -10.45
C VAL A 13 -15.56 -61.87 -10.09
N PRO A 14 -16.53 -61.01 -9.72
CA PRO A 14 -17.60 -60.69 -10.69
C PRO A 14 -18.16 -59.24 -10.61
N SER A 15 -19.02 -58.89 -11.59
CA SER A 15 -19.62 -57.57 -11.83
C SER A 15 -21.08 -57.44 -11.33
N LEU A 16 -21.61 -56.20 -11.31
CA LEU A 16 -23.01 -55.73 -11.43
C LEU A 16 -22.91 -54.17 -11.46
N GLU A 17 -23.40 -53.38 -12.42
CA GLU A 17 -24.79 -53.14 -12.90
C GLU A 17 -25.78 -52.74 -11.78
N GLY A 18 -26.50 -51.61 -11.85
CA GLY A 18 -26.46 -50.51 -12.84
C GLY A 18 -27.66 -49.54 -12.72
N SER A 19 -27.80 -48.65 -13.72
CA SER A 19 -28.95 -47.74 -13.97
C SER A 19 -29.15 -46.52 -13.04
N ALA A 20 -29.98 -45.57 -13.49
CA ALA A 20 -30.28 -44.29 -12.85
C ALA A 20 -31.74 -43.87 -13.12
N SER A 21 -32.33 -43.02 -12.26
CA SER A 21 -33.48 -42.18 -12.63
C SER A 21 -33.69 -40.98 -11.68
N ALA A 22 -34.43 -39.99 -12.17
CA ALA A 22 -34.60 -38.66 -11.62
C ALA A 22 -35.68 -38.50 -10.52
N ALA A 23 -35.58 -37.37 -9.81
CA ALA A 23 -36.68 -36.53 -9.29
C ALA A 23 -37.69 -37.10 -8.27
N THR A 24 -37.79 -36.42 -7.12
CA THR A 24 -38.98 -35.59 -6.77
C THR A 24 -38.72 -34.73 -5.53
N ALA A 25 -39.44 -33.61 -5.41
CA ALA A 25 -39.58 -32.83 -4.18
C ALA A 25 -41.07 -32.72 -3.82
N PRO A 26 -41.42 -32.85 -2.54
CA PRO A 26 -42.47 -32.01 -1.94
C PRO A 26 -42.24 -31.71 -0.44
N PRO A 27 -43.11 -30.95 0.25
CA PRO A 27 -43.73 -29.69 -0.16
C PRO A 27 -43.63 -28.59 0.92
N HIS A 28 -44.02 -27.36 0.57
CA HIS A 28 -44.54 -26.38 1.53
C HIS A 28 -45.99 -26.73 1.90
N GLU A 29 -46.39 -26.52 3.15
CA GLU A 29 -47.79 -26.17 3.48
C GLU A 29 -47.83 -25.01 4.48
N ALA A 30 -48.91 -24.22 4.41
CA ALA A 30 -49.20 -23.11 5.30
C ALA A 30 -50.73 -22.95 5.45
N ARG A 31 -51.17 -22.52 6.64
CA ARG A 31 -52.49 -21.94 6.98
C ARG A 31 -52.36 -21.33 8.38
N ASP A 32 -52.56 -20.02 8.55
CA ASP A 32 -53.84 -19.29 8.58
C ASP A 32 -54.66 -19.53 9.84
N ALA A 33 -54.72 -18.53 10.72
CA ALA A 33 -55.98 -17.88 11.11
C ALA A 33 -55.76 -16.61 11.97
N THR A 34 -56.68 -15.67 11.83
CA THR A 34 -56.89 -14.43 12.61
C THR A 34 -57.30 -14.73 14.08
N THR A 35 -57.51 -13.79 15.04
CA THR A 35 -58.25 -12.51 14.93
C THR A 35 -58.14 -11.58 16.17
N THR A 36 -58.08 -10.26 15.95
CA THR A 36 -58.68 -9.12 16.71
C THR A 36 -58.50 -8.86 18.24
N HIS A 37 -58.04 -7.63 18.51
CA HIS A 37 -58.57 -6.60 19.45
C HIS A 37 -58.39 -6.66 20.99
N GLY A 38 -58.18 -5.46 21.56
CA GLY A 38 -58.36 -5.10 22.97
C GLY A 38 -57.11 -5.28 23.87
N GLY A 39 -56.84 -4.43 24.87
CA GLY A 39 -57.44 -3.12 25.17
C GLY A 39 -57.41 -2.75 26.67
N HIS A 40 -56.61 -1.72 27.01
CA HIS A 40 -56.60 -0.96 28.29
C HIS A 40 -56.11 -1.63 29.60
N ASP A 41 -55.39 -0.79 30.38
CA ASP A 41 -55.30 -0.69 31.85
C ASP A 41 -54.71 -1.86 32.69
N ALA A 42 -54.21 -1.66 33.93
CA ALA A 42 -53.53 -0.53 34.58
C ALA A 42 -52.91 -0.98 35.95
N GLU A 43 -52.21 -0.05 36.63
CA GLU A 43 -52.00 0.05 38.09
C GLU A 43 -51.09 -0.92 38.90
N THR A 44 -49.99 -0.31 39.40
CA THR A 44 -49.50 -0.34 40.81
C THR A 44 -48.74 -1.55 41.41
N ALA A 45 -47.47 -1.31 41.77
CA ALA A 45 -46.93 -1.22 43.15
C ALA A 45 -45.43 -1.65 43.16
N ALA A 46 -44.40 -0.81 43.27
CA ALA A 46 -44.11 0.41 44.05
C ALA A 46 -43.75 0.16 45.53
N LYS A 47 -42.45 0.28 45.87
CA LYS A 47 -41.87 0.98 47.05
C LYS A 47 -40.32 0.93 47.00
N GLN A 48 -39.62 2.08 46.95
CA GLN A 48 -39.07 2.90 48.06
C GLN A 48 -37.75 2.35 48.67
N SER A 49 -36.74 3.14 49.05
CA SER A 49 -36.52 4.61 48.94
C SER A 49 -35.05 4.96 49.29
N GLY A 50 -34.38 5.89 48.59
CA GLY A 50 -34.10 7.25 49.11
C GLY A 50 -32.64 7.40 49.61
N ALA A 51 -32.03 8.58 49.78
CA ALA A 51 -32.36 9.96 49.40
C ALA A 51 -31.05 10.80 49.32
N GLY A 52 -31.09 12.05 48.80
CA GLY A 52 -29.93 12.98 48.69
C GLY A 52 -29.64 13.80 49.98
N PRO A 53 -29.26 15.10 49.92
CA PRO A 53 -29.14 15.99 48.74
C PRO A 53 -27.99 17.05 48.74
N SER A 54 -27.96 17.93 47.72
CA SER A 54 -27.42 19.33 47.71
C SER A 54 -25.89 19.55 47.88
N SER A 55 -25.24 20.67 47.52
CA SER A 55 -25.44 21.81 46.57
C SER A 55 -24.12 22.63 46.56
N HIS A 56 -23.82 23.66 45.75
CA HIS A 56 -24.49 24.43 44.68
C HIS A 56 -23.59 24.40 43.39
N GLY A 57 -23.49 25.32 42.42
CA GLY A 57 -23.94 26.70 42.17
C GLY A 57 -23.65 27.14 40.72
N ALA A 58 -23.63 28.45 40.39
CA ALA A 58 -23.48 28.92 38.99
C ALA A 58 -22.92 30.35 38.85
N SER A 59 -22.32 30.66 37.69
CA SER A 59 -22.39 31.98 37.01
C SER A 59 -21.93 31.88 35.54
N SER A 60 -22.31 32.86 34.73
CA SER A 60 -21.92 33.07 33.32
C SER A 60 -21.69 34.57 33.10
N LEU A 61 -20.85 34.98 32.12
CA LEU A 61 -20.89 36.28 31.41
C LEU A 61 -19.68 36.47 30.45
N GLU A 62 -19.95 36.95 29.23
CA GLU A 62 -19.04 37.74 28.35
C GLU A 62 -19.60 39.20 28.28
N PRO A 63 -19.18 40.15 27.41
CA PRO A 63 -18.03 40.24 26.47
C PRO A 63 -17.26 41.59 26.49
N ILE A 64 -16.03 41.68 25.92
CA ILE A 64 -15.44 42.93 25.35
C ILE A 64 -14.45 42.63 24.20
N THR A 65 -14.51 43.41 23.10
CA THR A 65 -13.40 43.77 22.17
C THR A 65 -13.56 45.27 21.82
N PRO A 66 -12.53 46.07 21.39
CA PRO A 66 -11.95 45.99 20.03
C PRO A 66 -10.49 46.52 19.84
N ALA A 67 -9.99 46.46 18.58
CA ALA A 67 -8.85 47.21 17.99
C ALA A 67 -7.41 46.92 18.53
N ASP A 68 -6.31 47.02 17.78
CA ASP A 68 -5.98 47.87 16.61
C ASP A 68 -5.27 47.14 15.44
N THR A 69 -5.11 47.81 14.29
CA THR A 69 -4.24 47.38 13.16
C THR A 69 -3.77 48.60 12.35
N PRO A 70 -2.48 48.66 11.97
CA PRO A 70 -2.12 48.85 10.55
C PRO A 70 -0.91 47.97 10.15
N SER A 71 -0.49 47.82 8.88
CA SER A 71 -0.74 48.62 7.67
C SER A 71 -0.47 47.79 6.38
N GLU A 72 -1.18 48.10 5.28
CA GLU A 72 -0.73 48.16 3.86
C GLU A 72 0.12 47.02 3.21
N ARG A 73 0.00 46.66 1.92
CA ARG A 73 -0.73 47.20 0.74
C ARG A 73 -0.98 46.03 -0.29
N PRO A 74 -1.48 46.22 -1.55
CA PRO A 74 -2.44 45.26 -2.12
C PRO A 74 -2.04 44.68 -3.50
N ASP A 75 -2.96 43.91 -4.09
CA ASP A 75 -3.20 43.67 -5.53
C ASP A 75 -2.06 43.09 -6.40
N ASP A 76 -2.32 42.51 -7.59
CA ASP A 76 -3.42 41.70 -8.14
C ASP A 76 -2.99 41.37 -9.59
N THR A 77 -3.01 40.10 -10.00
CA THR A 77 -3.08 39.68 -11.42
C THR A 77 -3.27 38.17 -11.53
N ASP A 78 -4.52 37.76 -11.73
CA ASP A 78 -4.85 36.54 -12.47
C ASP A 78 -4.45 36.71 -13.94
N PHE A 79 -3.74 35.75 -14.56
CA PHE A 79 -3.79 35.55 -16.02
C PHE A 79 -3.46 34.11 -16.43
N ILE A 80 -4.47 33.42 -16.98
CA ILE A 80 -4.36 32.09 -17.57
C ILE A 80 -3.88 32.20 -19.02
N GLN A 81 -2.85 31.45 -19.42
CA GLN A 81 -2.82 30.68 -20.69
C GLN A 81 -1.50 29.91 -20.92
N HIS A 82 -1.61 28.63 -21.33
CA HIS A 82 -0.55 27.95 -22.07
C HIS A 82 -0.48 28.50 -23.51
N PRO A 83 0.69 28.42 -24.15
CA PRO A 83 0.78 27.48 -25.28
C PRO A 83 2.05 26.61 -25.27
N VAL A 84 2.00 25.49 -25.99
CA VAL A 84 3.11 24.53 -26.15
C VAL A 84 3.71 24.66 -27.55
N GLN A 85 5.05 24.77 -27.63
CA GLN A 85 5.89 24.54 -28.82
C GLN A 85 7.24 24.01 -28.31
N VAL A 86 7.48 22.70 -28.28
CA VAL A 86 7.80 21.78 -29.39
C VAL A 86 9.19 22.01 -29.99
N ALA A 87 10.12 21.15 -29.53
CA ALA A 87 11.30 20.60 -30.20
C ALA A 87 12.37 21.52 -30.84
N GLN A 88 13.62 21.25 -30.44
CA GLN A 88 14.62 20.83 -31.43
C GLN A 88 15.54 19.75 -30.85
N LEU A 89 15.77 18.68 -31.62
CA LEU A 89 16.70 17.59 -31.32
C LEU A 89 18.00 17.81 -32.12
N ALA A 90 19.14 17.58 -31.48
CA ALA A 90 20.48 17.40 -32.09
C ALA A 90 21.48 17.05 -30.95
N GLU A 91 22.48 16.18 -31.11
CA GLU A 91 22.70 15.08 -32.06
C GLU A 91 23.82 14.20 -31.44
N GLU A 92 23.98 12.93 -31.83
CA GLU A 92 25.14 12.13 -31.40
C GLU A 92 26.41 12.57 -32.15
N GLN A 93 27.57 12.56 -31.48
CA GLN A 93 28.88 12.75 -32.12
C GLN A 93 29.91 11.77 -31.54
N GLU A 94 30.43 10.90 -32.41
CA GLU A 94 31.67 10.13 -32.16
C GLU A 94 32.90 11.04 -32.33
N LEU A 95 33.90 10.89 -31.46
CA LEU A 95 35.27 11.37 -31.68
C LEU A 95 36.28 10.37 -31.11
N GLU A 96 37.42 10.22 -31.80
CA GLU A 96 38.52 9.31 -31.44
C GLU A 96 39.50 9.94 -30.41
N ALA A 97 40.59 9.23 -30.08
CA ALA A 97 41.30 9.32 -28.80
C ALA A 97 42.61 10.16 -28.78
N GLU A 98 43.38 10.02 -27.67
CA GLU A 98 44.70 10.60 -27.33
C GLU A 98 44.72 12.08 -26.84
N ASP A 99 45.44 12.50 -25.79
CA ASP A 99 46.20 11.78 -24.74
C ASP A 99 46.45 12.67 -23.47
N ASP A 100 46.86 12.05 -22.36
CA ASP A 100 47.55 12.52 -21.13
C ASP A 100 47.41 13.98 -20.59
N ALA A 101 47.03 14.13 -19.31
CA ALA A 101 47.93 14.61 -18.22
C ALA A 101 47.26 15.09 -16.89
N ASP A 102 47.30 14.21 -15.88
CA ASP A 102 47.58 14.45 -14.44
C ASP A 102 46.71 15.37 -13.51
N SER A 103 46.74 15.02 -12.21
CA SER A 103 46.24 15.70 -10.99
C SER A 103 44.74 15.58 -10.61
N ALA A 104 44.34 15.27 -9.37
CA ALA A 104 44.92 14.45 -8.27
C ALA A 104 43.93 14.38 -7.08
N LEU A 105 43.71 13.18 -6.52
CA LEU A 105 43.30 12.92 -5.12
C LEU A 105 42.02 13.61 -4.58
N GLY A 106 40.85 13.06 -4.93
CA GLY A 106 39.76 12.86 -3.97
C GLY A 106 39.89 11.49 -3.30
N SER A 107 39.44 11.32 -2.05
CA SER A 107 39.55 10.03 -1.36
C SER A 107 38.33 9.13 -1.62
N ASP A 108 38.48 8.12 -2.45
CA ASP A 108 37.49 7.05 -2.60
C ASP A 108 37.39 6.20 -1.32
N THR A 109 36.49 6.58 -0.42
CA THR A 109 35.96 5.65 0.59
C THR A 109 34.99 4.72 -0.12
N GLU A 110 35.42 3.48 -0.37
CA GLU A 110 34.73 2.46 -1.16
C GLU A 110 33.21 2.42 -0.92
N SER A 111 32.44 2.89 -1.90
CA SER A 111 31.01 2.58 -1.98
C SER A 111 30.86 1.21 -2.64
N ALA A 112 30.13 0.29 -2.00
CA ALA A 112 29.89 -1.06 -2.55
C ALA A 112 28.90 -1.08 -3.76
N THR A 113 28.58 0.09 -4.32
CA THR A 113 27.72 0.26 -5.49
C THR A 113 28.46 -0.11 -6.77
N THR A 114 28.08 -1.22 -7.40
CA THR A 114 28.59 -1.64 -8.71
C THR A 114 27.73 -1.08 -9.84
N THR A 115 28.33 -0.74 -10.98
CA THR A 115 27.60 -0.31 -12.19
C THR A 115 26.60 -1.38 -12.64
N LEU A 116 25.43 -0.93 -13.12
CA LEU A 116 24.37 -1.81 -13.63
C LEU A 116 24.87 -2.73 -14.74
N SER A 117 24.71 -4.04 -14.56
CA SER A 117 24.94 -5.00 -15.63
C SER A 117 23.71 -5.12 -16.53
N GLU A 118 23.93 -5.23 -17.84
CA GLU A 118 22.87 -5.34 -18.86
C GLU A 118 21.87 -6.48 -18.55
N SER A 119 22.33 -7.54 -17.87
CA SER A 119 21.51 -8.67 -17.47
C SER A 119 20.36 -8.34 -16.50
N ILE A 120 20.40 -7.20 -15.80
CA ILE A 120 19.33 -6.76 -14.89
C ILE A 120 18.06 -6.37 -15.68
N TYR A 121 18.21 -5.91 -16.93
CA TYR A 121 17.11 -5.52 -17.83
C TYR A 121 16.43 -6.71 -18.55
N ASN A 122 16.88 -7.96 -18.32
CA ASN A 122 16.30 -9.16 -18.95
C ASN A 122 14.97 -9.59 -18.30
N TYR A 123 13.99 -8.69 -18.25
CA TYR A 123 12.71 -8.90 -17.55
C TYR A 123 11.99 -10.21 -17.97
N ARG A 124 11.49 -10.95 -16.97
CA ARG A 124 10.68 -12.16 -17.15
C ARG A 124 9.32 -11.78 -17.74
N ARG A 125 8.95 -12.35 -18.89
CA ARG A 125 7.66 -12.09 -19.56
C ARG A 125 6.68 -13.22 -19.31
N GLU A 126 5.56 -12.94 -18.64
CA GLU A 126 4.48 -13.91 -18.42
C GLU A 126 3.13 -13.31 -18.82
N HIS A 127 2.36 -14.06 -19.62
CA HIS A 127 1.01 -13.71 -20.07
C HIS A 127 0.83 -12.33 -20.75
N GLY A 128 1.92 -11.64 -21.12
CA GLY A 128 1.89 -10.32 -21.74
C GLY A 128 2.28 -9.15 -20.83
N ARG A 129 2.56 -9.39 -19.54
CA ARG A 129 3.20 -8.41 -18.62
C ARG A 129 4.68 -8.74 -18.43
N THR A 130 5.49 -7.76 -18.01
CA THR A 130 6.87 -7.98 -17.53
C THR A 130 6.93 -8.05 -16.01
N TYR A 131 7.91 -8.82 -15.51
CA TYR A 131 8.26 -8.99 -14.10
C TYR A 131 9.80 -9.01 -13.95
N HIS A 132 10.29 -8.75 -12.74
CA HIS A 132 11.72 -8.64 -12.43
C HIS A 132 12.48 -9.95 -12.63
N ALA A 133 13.69 -9.85 -13.17
CA ALA A 133 14.62 -10.98 -13.28
C ALA A 133 15.70 -10.97 -12.18
N TYR A 134 16.07 -9.79 -11.66
CA TYR A 134 16.86 -9.69 -10.45
C TYR A 134 16.04 -10.20 -9.25
N LYS A 135 16.52 -11.26 -8.59
CA LYS A 135 15.80 -11.98 -7.51
C LYS A 135 14.36 -12.37 -7.91
N ASP A 136 14.23 -12.95 -9.11
CA ASP A 136 13.00 -13.47 -9.71
C ASP A 136 12.07 -14.15 -8.68
N GLY A 137 10.79 -13.77 -8.71
CA GLY A 137 9.76 -14.24 -7.79
C GLY A 137 9.62 -13.48 -6.47
N LYS A 138 10.58 -12.60 -6.06
CA LYS A 138 10.42 -11.77 -4.84
C LYS A 138 9.30 -10.74 -4.98
N TYR A 139 9.31 -9.95 -6.06
CA TYR A 139 8.27 -8.96 -6.36
C TYR A 139 7.24 -9.56 -7.32
N ILE A 140 5.95 -9.31 -7.03
CA ILE A 140 4.85 -10.10 -7.60
C ILE A 140 4.00 -9.28 -8.59
N PHE A 141 4.06 -7.95 -8.53
CA PHE A 141 3.35 -7.09 -9.48
C PHE A 141 4.16 -6.86 -10.77
N PRO A 142 3.52 -6.42 -11.87
CA PRO A 142 4.21 -6.10 -13.12
C PRO A 142 5.18 -4.91 -13.00
N ASN A 143 5.99 -4.69 -14.04
CA ASN A 143 6.91 -3.56 -14.11
C ASN A 143 7.03 -2.91 -15.51
N ASP A 144 5.96 -3.01 -16.31
CA ASP A 144 5.86 -2.37 -17.63
C ASP A 144 5.30 -0.93 -17.54
N ASP A 145 5.43 -0.15 -18.63
CA ASP A 145 5.06 1.27 -18.72
C ASP A 145 3.62 1.55 -18.21
N ARG A 146 2.67 0.63 -18.47
CA ARG A 146 1.29 0.71 -17.98
C ARG A 146 1.19 0.66 -16.45
N GLU A 147 2.11 -0.03 -15.79
CA GLU A 147 2.21 -0.05 -14.34
C GLU A 147 2.85 1.24 -13.80
N ALA A 148 3.82 1.81 -14.53
CA ALA A 148 4.42 3.11 -14.18
C ALA A 148 3.39 4.26 -14.24
N ASP A 149 2.62 4.36 -15.33
CA ASP A 149 1.49 5.30 -15.46
C ASP A 149 0.50 5.17 -14.28
N ARG A 150 0.24 3.93 -13.83
CA ARG A 150 -0.65 3.64 -12.71
C ARG A 150 -0.04 4.02 -11.35
N LEU A 151 1.27 3.82 -11.16
CA LEU A 151 2.00 4.23 -9.95
C LEU A 151 2.04 5.76 -9.82
N ASP A 152 2.15 6.49 -10.92
CA ASP A 152 2.14 7.95 -10.94
C ASP A 152 0.73 8.51 -10.64
N LEU A 153 -0.31 7.89 -11.18
CA LEU A 153 -1.70 8.14 -10.73
C LEU A 153 -1.86 7.82 -9.23
N GLN A 154 -1.27 6.73 -8.73
CA GLN A 154 -1.35 6.36 -7.32
C GLN A 154 -0.61 7.37 -6.42
N HIS A 155 0.52 7.93 -6.88
CA HIS A 155 1.17 9.06 -6.22
C HIS A 155 0.22 10.27 -6.15
N HIS A 156 -0.44 10.64 -7.25
CA HIS A 156 -1.40 11.75 -7.26
C HIS A 156 -2.56 11.53 -6.27
N ILE A 157 -3.07 10.30 -6.13
CA ILE A 157 -4.12 9.96 -5.17
C ILE A 157 -3.62 10.14 -3.72
N PHE A 158 -2.37 9.79 -3.41
CA PHE A 158 -1.77 10.11 -2.10
C PHE A 158 -1.67 11.62 -1.85
N ARG A 159 -1.18 12.38 -2.83
CA ARG A 159 -1.11 13.86 -2.75
C ARG A 159 -2.47 14.50 -2.48
N LEU A 160 -3.51 14.03 -3.18
CA LEU A 160 -4.89 14.45 -2.95
C LEU A 160 -5.37 14.08 -1.53
N THR A 161 -5.11 12.85 -1.07
CA THR A 161 -5.51 12.34 0.26
C THR A 161 -4.87 13.14 1.40
N PHE A 162 -3.61 13.54 1.24
CA PHE A 162 -2.80 14.15 2.31
C PHE A 162 -2.72 15.69 2.22
N GLY A 163 -3.47 16.32 1.31
CA GLY A 163 -3.46 17.78 1.13
C GLY A 163 -2.09 18.29 0.66
N ASN A 164 -1.52 17.61 -0.34
CA ASN A 164 -0.17 17.81 -0.89
C ASN A 164 1.01 17.59 0.08
N ARG A 165 0.78 16.99 1.26
CA ARG A 165 1.89 16.51 2.11
C ARG A 165 2.49 15.23 1.52
N LEU A 166 3.82 15.12 1.59
CA LEU A 166 4.58 13.90 1.26
C LEU A 166 4.70 12.94 2.46
N TYR A 167 4.65 13.45 3.68
CA TYR A 167 4.83 12.72 4.94
C TYR A 167 4.13 13.44 6.12
N PHE A 168 4.05 12.78 7.26
CA PHE A 168 3.38 13.26 8.48
C PHE A 168 4.25 13.28 9.73
N ALA A 169 5.35 12.54 9.76
CA ALA A 169 6.36 12.59 10.81
C ALA A 169 6.91 14.03 10.97
N PRO A 170 7.17 14.51 12.20
CA PRO A 170 7.70 15.85 12.44
C PRO A 170 9.22 15.89 12.19
N VAL A 171 9.59 15.68 10.93
CA VAL A 171 10.97 15.78 10.44
C VAL A 171 11.30 17.26 10.22
N HIS A 172 12.42 17.71 10.78
CA HIS A 172 12.93 19.07 10.66
C HIS A 172 14.34 19.03 10.06
N GLU A 173 14.57 19.81 8.99
CA GLU A 173 15.86 19.96 8.29
C GLU A 173 16.62 18.62 8.06
N PRO A 174 15.98 17.61 7.42
CA PRO A 174 16.56 16.29 7.25
C PRO A 174 17.87 16.34 6.47
N GLN A 175 18.91 15.69 6.96
CA GLN A 175 20.24 15.70 6.33
C GLN A 175 20.40 14.55 5.33
N ARG A 176 19.85 13.37 5.65
CA ARG A 176 19.80 12.20 4.76
C ARG A 176 18.44 11.51 4.82
N CYS A 177 17.88 11.16 3.66
CA CYS A 177 16.62 10.45 3.52
C CYS A 177 16.79 9.16 2.71
N LEU A 178 16.19 8.06 3.18
CA LEU A 178 16.04 6.82 2.41
C LEU A 178 14.57 6.64 2.00
N ASP A 179 14.29 6.50 0.71
CA ASP A 179 12.96 6.14 0.19
C ASP A 179 12.97 4.68 -0.26
N VAL A 180 12.27 3.81 0.49
CA VAL A 180 12.31 2.36 0.33
C VAL A 180 11.16 1.90 -0.57
N GLY A 181 11.50 1.25 -1.69
CA GLY A 181 10.54 0.87 -2.74
C GLY A 181 10.05 2.11 -3.49
N THR A 182 10.99 2.91 -3.97
CA THR A 182 10.71 4.23 -4.56
C THR A 182 9.90 4.16 -5.87
N GLY A 183 9.83 2.98 -6.52
CA GLY A 183 9.03 2.75 -7.72
C GLY A 183 9.48 3.62 -8.89
N THR A 184 8.60 4.48 -9.40
CA THR A 184 8.91 5.47 -10.45
C THR A 184 9.79 6.64 -9.95
N GLY A 185 10.00 6.75 -8.64
CA GLY A 185 10.87 7.77 -8.05
C GLY A 185 10.18 9.09 -7.71
N LEU A 186 8.91 9.30 -8.08
CA LEU A 186 8.22 10.59 -7.90
C LEU A 186 8.21 11.10 -6.45
N TRP A 187 8.12 10.23 -5.45
CA TRP A 187 8.17 10.67 -4.04
C TRP A 187 9.55 11.19 -3.67
N ALA A 188 10.61 10.47 -4.03
CA ALA A 188 11.99 10.89 -3.78
C ALA A 188 12.36 12.18 -4.51
N ILE A 189 11.86 12.37 -5.74
CA ILE A 189 12.02 13.60 -6.54
C ILE A 189 11.36 14.79 -5.85
N GLU A 190 10.06 14.74 -5.57
CA GLU A 190 9.37 15.85 -4.91
C GLU A 190 9.90 16.11 -3.48
N PHE A 191 10.37 15.09 -2.78
CA PHE A 191 11.00 15.25 -1.47
C PHE A 191 12.38 15.93 -1.56
N ALA A 192 13.18 15.58 -2.58
CA ALA A 192 14.50 16.18 -2.83
C ALA A 192 14.38 17.65 -3.26
N ASP A 193 13.41 17.99 -4.12
CA ASP A 193 13.10 19.38 -4.51
C ASP A 193 12.63 20.22 -3.30
N ALA A 194 11.82 19.63 -2.41
CA ALA A 194 11.37 20.28 -1.18
C ALA A 194 12.48 20.45 -0.13
N HIS A 195 13.54 19.64 -0.20
CA HIS A 195 14.66 19.62 0.76
C HIS A 195 16.02 19.64 0.05
N PRO A 196 16.43 20.75 -0.60
CA PRO A 196 17.68 20.82 -1.35
C PRO A 196 18.96 20.67 -0.48
N GLY A 197 18.83 20.73 0.85
CA GLY A 197 19.90 20.41 1.80
C GLY A 197 19.93 18.95 2.27
N CYS A 198 18.97 18.12 1.85
CA CYS A 198 18.88 16.70 2.19
C CYS A 198 19.46 15.87 1.05
N SER A 199 20.39 14.95 1.37
CA SER A 199 20.80 13.91 0.42
C SER A 199 19.77 12.78 0.45
N VAL A 200 19.13 12.51 -0.68
CA VAL A 200 18.06 11.51 -0.82
C VAL A 200 18.58 10.30 -1.59
N THR A 201 18.29 9.11 -1.08
CA THR A 201 18.56 7.83 -1.72
C THR A 201 17.25 7.10 -1.90
N GLY A 202 16.81 6.88 -3.14
CA GLY A 202 15.70 5.99 -3.45
C GLY A 202 16.22 4.59 -3.79
N ILE A 203 15.64 3.54 -3.18
CA ILE A 203 15.99 2.15 -3.48
C ILE A 203 14.79 1.36 -4.02
N ASP A 204 15.05 0.49 -4.99
CA ASP A 204 14.06 -0.43 -5.56
C ASP A 204 14.72 -1.71 -6.11
N LEU A 205 13.95 -2.77 -6.33
CA LEU A 205 14.38 -3.96 -7.09
C LEU A 205 14.38 -3.71 -8.61
N SER A 206 13.80 -2.59 -9.04
CA SER A 206 13.43 -2.29 -10.42
C SER A 206 14.34 -1.22 -11.04
N PRO A 207 15.04 -1.49 -12.15
CA PRO A 207 15.47 -0.41 -13.03
C PRO A 207 14.25 0.19 -13.72
N GLY A 208 14.02 1.49 -13.53
CA GLY A 208 12.94 2.23 -14.21
C GLY A 208 12.83 3.73 -13.88
N GLN A 209 13.68 4.25 -12.99
CA GLN A 209 13.64 5.62 -12.51
C GLN A 209 14.23 6.60 -13.54
N PRO A 210 13.78 7.87 -13.59
CA PRO A 210 14.31 8.85 -14.54
C PRO A 210 15.79 9.18 -14.28
N THR A 211 16.52 9.48 -15.36
CA THR A 211 17.94 9.87 -15.30
C THR A 211 18.14 11.37 -15.00
N LEU A 212 17.14 12.20 -15.29
CA LEU A 212 17.14 13.62 -14.95
C LEU A 212 16.41 13.81 -13.61
N VAL A 213 17.20 14.01 -12.55
CA VAL A 213 16.76 14.11 -11.15
C VAL A 213 17.34 15.34 -10.46
N PRO A 214 16.77 15.78 -9.32
CA PRO A 214 17.40 16.78 -8.46
C PRO A 214 18.84 16.38 -8.08
N PRO A 215 19.79 17.32 -8.01
CA PRO A 215 21.23 17.01 -7.83
C PRO A 215 21.57 16.42 -6.45
N ASN A 216 20.62 16.43 -5.52
CA ASN A 216 20.68 15.84 -4.19
C ASN A 216 19.97 14.47 -4.10
N LEU A 217 19.47 13.92 -5.21
CA LEU A 217 18.83 12.60 -5.28
C LEU A 217 19.72 11.59 -6.02
N SER A 218 19.83 10.39 -5.46
CA SER A 218 20.41 9.21 -6.12
C SER A 218 19.43 8.03 -6.07
N PHE A 219 19.45 7.20 -7.12
CA PHE A 219 18.69 5.96 -7.19
C PHE A 219 19.64 4.76 -7.23
N LEU A 220 19.34 3.73 -6.43
CA LEU A 220 20.11 2.48 -6.37
C LEU A 220 19.17 1.29 -6.58
N ILE A 221 19.66 0.26 -7.27
CA ILE A 221 18.97 -1.03 -7.29
C ILE A 221 19.45 -1.85 -6.10
N ASP A 222 18.59 -2.01 -5.10
CA ASP A 222 18.88 -2.66 -3.84
C ASP A 222 17.64 -3.38 -3.29
N ASP A 223 17.85 -4.39 -2.46
CA ASP A 223 16.79 -5.20 -1.86
C ASP A 223 16.71 -4.90 -0.37
N ALA A 224 15.71 -4.14 0.04
CA ALA A 224 15.53 -3.74 1.43
C ALA A 224 15.33 -4.91 2.43
N GLU A 225 15.13 -6.14 1.94
CA GLU A 225 15.09 -7.38 2.73
C GLU A 225 16.49 -7.94 3.06
N ASP A 226 17.51 -7.62 2.26
CA ASP A 226 18.91 -8.01 2.51
C ASP A 226 19.51 -7.20 3.68
N VAL A 227 20.73 -7.55 4.10
CA VAL A 227 21.45 -6.81 5.15
C VAL A 227 21.90 -5.45 4.59
N TRP A 228 21.43 -4.37 5.22
CA TRP A 228 21.80 -3.01 4.83
C TRP A 228 23.27 -2.73 5.18
N ILE A 229 24.04 -2.16 4.24
CA ILE A 229 25.50 -1.97 4.33
C ILE A 229 25.95 -0.49 4.28
N TYR A 230 25.06 0.45 4.57
CA TYR A 230 25.38 1.89 4.55
C TYR A 230 26.49 2.25 5.56
N ASN A 231 27.40 3.13 5.18
CA ASN A 231 28.45 3.68 6.06
C ASN A 231 27.97 4.87 6.91
N HIS A 232 26.67 5.19 6.85
CA HIS A 232 26.04 6.34 7.47
C HIS A 232 24.61 6.01 7.95
N THR A 233 24.05 6.90 8.78
CA THR A 233 22.66 6.83 9.26
C THR A 233 21.77 7.87 8.59
N PHE A 234 20.47 7.64 8.52
CA PHE A 234 19.48 8.55 7.93
C PHE A 234 18.78 9.39 9.00
N SER A 235 18.39 10.62 8.63
CA SER A 235 17.50 11.49 9.41
C SER A 235 16.04 11.07 9.27
N PHE A 236 15.69 10.55 8.08
CA PHE A 236 14.36 10.08 7.74
C PHE A 236 14.44 8.80 6.89
N ILE A 237 13.57 7.83 7.17
CA ILE A 237 13.30 6.70 6.29
C ILE A 237 11.82 6.74 5.96
N HIS A 238 11.50 6.76 4.67
CA HIS A 238 10.16 6.67 4.13
C HIS A 238 9.99 5.32 3.43
N ALA A 239 8.80 4.74 3.54
CA ALA A 239 8.43 3.48 2.90
C ALA A 239 6.93 3.50 2.59
N ARG A 240 6.56 3.19 1.33
CA ARG A 240 5.18 3.36 0.86
C ARG A 240 4.71 2.22 -0.04
N LEU A 241 3.49 1.71 0.20
CA LEU A 241 2.86 0.59 -0.51
C LEU A 241 3.68 -0.72 -0.51
N LEU A 242 4.36 -1.05 0.59
CA LEU A 242 5.24 -2.22 0.65
C LEU A 242 4.52 -3.49 1.13
N ALA A 243 3.19 -3.47 1.31
CA ALA A 243 2.41 -4.66 1.65
C ALA A 243 2.62 -5.80 0.64
N GLY A 244 3.20 -6.92 1.11
CA GLY A 244 3.61 -8.06 0.29
C GLY A 244 5.04 -8.01 -0.27
N CYS A 245 5.81 -6.95 0.00
CA CYS A 245 7.20 -6.86 -0.42
C CYS A 245 8.17 -7.64 0.48
N PHE A 246 7.86 -7.84 1.77
CA PHE A 246 8.74 -8.51 2.74
C PHE A 246 8.18 -9.85 3.25
N ALA A 247 9.09 -10.81 3.46
CA ALA A 247 8.84 -12.04 4.20
C ALA A 247 9.08 -11.88 5.71
N ASP A 248 10.09 -11.10 6.10
CA ASP A 248 10.42 -10.78 7.50
C ASP A 248 10.25 -9.27 7.77
N TRP A 249 9.00 -8.86 8.04
CA TRP A 249 8.68 -7.50 8.48
C TRP A 249 9.39 -7.07 9.77
N PRO A 250 9.48 -7.91 10.84
CA PRO A 250 10.31 -7.61 12.01
C PRO A 250 11.78 -7.29 11.66
N ASN A 251 12.36 -7.91 10.63
CA ASN A 251 13.70 -7.58 10.16
C ASN A 251 13.76 -6.17 9.55
N PHE A 252 12.83 -5.83 8.66
CA PHE A 252 12.76 -4.50 8.05
C PHE A 252 12.70 -3.39 9.12
N PHE A 253 11.78 -3.48 10.09
CA PHE A 253 11.66 -2.47 11.16
C PHE A 253 12.93 -2.37 12.02
N ARG A 254 13.62 -3.49 12.27
CA ARG A 254 14.88 -3.52 13.03
C ARG A 254 16.04 -2.88 12.25
N GLN A 255 16.12 -3.09 10.93
CA GLN A 255 17.14 -2.47 10.09
C GLN A 255 16.89 -0.96 9.97
N ALA A 256 15.65 -0.54 9.72
CA ALA A 256 15.29 0.88 9.72
C ALA A 256 15.62 1.55 11.08
N TYR A 257 15.30 0.90 12.20
CA TYR A 257 15.71 1.38 13.53
C TYR A 257 17.23 1.46 13.68
N GLN A 258 17.99 0.46 13.23
CA GLN A 258 19.45 0.46 13.31
C GLN A 258 20.05 1.64 12.53
N PHE A 259 19.59 1.86 11.29
CA PHE A 259 20.15 2.84 10.35
C PHE A 259 19.59 4.27 10.47
N LEU A 260 18.60 4.53 11.31
CA LEU A 260 18.27 5.91 11.72
C LEU A 260 19.31 6.49 12.67
N GLU A 261 19.51 7.81 12.61
CA GLU A 261 20.23 8.55 13.65
C GLU A 261 19.32 8.83 14.87
N PRO A 262 19.86 9.06 16.08
CA PRO A 262 19.04 9.37 17.24
C PRO A 262 18.25 10.67 17.01
N GLY A 263 16.93 10.61 17.17
CA GLY A 263 16.00 11.68 16.79
C GLY A 263 15.41 11.56 15.37
N GLY A 264 15.95 10.68 14.53
CA GLY A 264 15.43 10.41 13.18
C GLY A 264 14.14 9.57 13.17
N TRP A 265 13.39 9.62 12.07
CA TRP A 265 12.05 9.03 11.96
C TRP A 265 11.93 7.94 10.89
N LEU A 266 11.12 6.92 11.14
CA LEU A 266 10.58 6.01 10.12
C LEU A 266 9.11 6.36 9.88
N GLU A 267 8.68 6.48 8.62
CA GLU A 267 7.26 6.56 8.24
C GLU A 267 6.88 5.48 7.22
N MET A 268 5.82 4.74 7.56
CA MET A 268 5.14 3.76 6.70
C MET A 268 3.84 4.36 6.18
N GLN A 269 3.63 4.37 4.87
CA GLN A 269 2.38 4.76 4.21
C GLN A 269 1.83 3.59 3.38
N ASP A 270 0.83 2.87 3.87
CA ASP A 270 0.41 1.62 3.21
C ASP A 270 -1.11 1.46 3.11
N TYR A 271 -1.55 0.36 2.50
CA TYR A 271 -2.95 0.01 2.31
C TYR A 271 -3.38 -1.20 3.16
N GLY A 272 -4.69 -1.34 3.31
CA GLY A 272 -5.35 -2.47 3.97
C GLY A 272 -6.15 -3.29 2.97
N LEU A 273 -5.99 -4.61 3.06
CA LEU A 273 -6.90 -5.61 2.51
C LEU A 273 -7.44 -6.51 3.64
N PRO A 274 -8.63 -7.12 3.49
CA PRO A 274 -9.62 -6.79 2.47
C PRO A 274 -10.23 -5.39 2.67
N VAL A 275 -11.07 -4.97 1.71
CA VAL A 275 -11.88 -3.75 1.85
C VAL A 275 -12.80 -3.81 3.06
N LYS A 276 -13.18 -2.65 3.59
CA LYS A 276 -14.16 -2.49 4.68
C LYS A 276 -15.38 -1.69 4.21
N SER A 277 -16.51 -1.82 4.89
CA SER A 277 -17.65 -0.91 4.79
C SER A 277 -18.10 -0.48 6.20
N ALA A 278 -18.87 0.60 6.28
CA ALA A 278 -19.56 1.05 7.50
C ALA A 278 -21.03 0.60 7.56
N ASP A 279 -21.57 0.01 6.49
CA ASP A 279 -22.97 -0.44 6.37
C ASP A 279 -23.12 -1.84 5.75
N ASP A 280 -22.04 -2.62 5.79
CA ASP A 280 -21.96 -4.01 5.33
C ASP A 280 -22.32 -4.30 3.86
N THR A 281 -22.57 -3.29 3.03
CA THR A 281 -22.83 -3.42 1.58
C THR A 281 -21.72 -4.12 0.76
N HIS A 282 -20.54 -4.32 1.34
CA HIS A 282 -19.45 -5.15 0.80
C HIS A 282 -19.59 -6.66 1.04
N LEU A 283 -20.50 -7.12 1.92
CA LEU A 283 -20.64 -8.54 2.22
C LEU A 283 -21.16 -9.32 1.01
N SER A 284 -20.64 -10.53 0.81
CA SER A 284 -20.94 -11.40 -0.34
C SER A 284 -20.63 -10.78 -1.72
N THR A 285 -19.73 -9.82 -1.79
CA THR A 285 -19.20 -9.25 -3.04
C THR A 285 -17.90 -9.94 -3.47
N ASP A 286 -17.61 -9.99 -4.76
CA ASP A 286 -16.33 -10.47 -5.27
C ASP A 286 -15.19 -9.47 -4.94
N ILE A 287 -15.46 -8.17 -4.74
CA ILE A 287 -14.45 -7.19 -4.29
C ILE A 287 -13.98 -7.41 -2.83
N LEU A 288 -14.86 -7.86 -1.92
CA LEU A 288 -14.46 -8.31 -0.58
C LEU A 288 -13.57 -9.56 -0.69
N ARG A 289 -14.07 -10.57 -1.41
CA ARG A 289 -13.39 -11.84 -1.67
C ARG A 289 -12.04 -11.68 -2.36
N TRP A 290 -11.89 -10.65 -3.20
CA TRP A 290 -10.63 -10.32 -3.87
C TRP A 290 -9.53 -9.99 -2.86
N GLY A 291 -9.81 -9.10 -1.91
CA GLY A 291 -8.86 -8.77 -0.84
C GLY A 291 -8.51 -9.97 0.04
N GLU A 292 -9.48 -10.84 0.33
CA GLU A 292 -9.27 -12.08 1.07
C GLU A 292 -8.33 -13.05 0.33
N LEU A 293 -8.60 -13.29 -0.96
CA LEU A 293 -7.80 -14.18 -1.81
C LEU A 293 -6.40 -13.65 -2.12
N LEU A 294 -6.21 -12.32 -2.25
CA LEU A 294 -4.87 -11.74 -2.39
C LEU A 294 -4.04 -11.95 -1.11
N CYS A 295 -4.61 -11.72 0.07
CA CYS A 295 -3.94 -12.00 1.34
C CYS A 295 -3.64 -13.50 1.54
N GLU A 296 -4.55 -14.40 1.15
CA GLU A 296 -4.30 -15.85 1.17
C GLU A 296 -3.16 -16.27 0.23
N ALA A 297 -3.19 -15.80 -1.03
CA ALA A 297 -2.15 -16.05 -2.01
C ALA A 297 -0.78 -15.55 -1.55
N ALA A 298 -0.73 -14.35 -0.97
CA ALA A 298 0.48 -13.72 -0.46
C ALA A 298 1.09 -14.49 0.73
N ARG A 299 0.24 -14.97 1.67
CA ARG A 299 0.65 -15.87 2.75
C ARG A 299 1.20 -17.20 2.23
N ASN A 300 0.56 -17.80 1.21
CA ASN A 300 1.04 -19.05 0.60
C ASN A 300 2.39 -18.88 -0.13
N LEU A 301 2.70 -17.67 -0.60
CA LEU A 301 4.00 -17.29 -1.20
C LEU A 301 5.02 -16.78 -0.16
N GLY A 302 4.69 -16.80 1.14
CA GLY A 302 5.60 -16.42 2.22
C GLY A 302 5.86 -14.91 2.36
N ARG A 303 5.06 -14.05 1.71
CA ARG A 303 5.16 -12.57 1.79
C ARG A 303 3.80 -11.98 2.18
N PRO A 304 3.43 -11.95 3.47
CA PRO A 304 2.10 -11.54 3.90
C PRO A 304 1.82 -10.06 3.58
N MET A 305 0.53 -9.72 3.40
CA MET A 305 0.08 -8.37 3.00
C MET A 305 -1.27 -7.99 3.62
N GLY A 306 -1.68 -6.74 3.44
CA GLY A 306 -3.00 -6.25 3.84
C GLY A 306 -3.11 -5.92 5.33
N SER A 307 -4.34 -5.84 5.85
CA SER A 307 -4.63 -5.31 7.18
C SER A 307 -4.08 -6.16 8.32
N GLU A 308 -3.85 -7.46 8.09
CA GLU A 308 -3.18 -8.36 9.03
C GLU A 308 -1.70 -8.01 9.25
N VAL A 309 -1.08 -7.37 8.25
CA VAL A 309 0.30 -6.85 8.32
C VAL A 309 0.32 -5.39 8.73
N SER A 310 -0.35 -4.50 7.99
CA SER A 310 -0.26 -3.06 8.22
C SER A 310 -0.92 -2.61 9.54
N GLY A 311 -1.80 -3.44 10.12
CA GLY A 311 -2.28 -3.27 11.50
C GLY A 311 -1.23 -3.51 12.59
N THR A 312 -0.12 -4.19 12.28
CA THR A 312 0.95 -4.52 13.24
C THR A 312 2.12 -3.53 13.23
N TYR A 313 2.22 -2.61 12.27
CA TYR A 313 3.37 -1.70 12.14
C TYR A 313 3.67 -0.91 13.42
N LYS A 314 2.66 -0.46 14.16
CA LYS A 314 2.86 0.20 15.46
C LYS A 314 3.50 -0.72 16.50
N GLN A 315 3.09 -1.98 16.56
CA GLN A 315 3.70 -2.99 17.44
C GLN A 315 5.14 -3.31 17.01
N LEU A 316 5.39 -3.49 15.71
CA LEU A 316 6.74 -3.77 15.19
C LEU A 316 7.71 -2.59 15.42
N MET A 317 7.21 -1.35 15.35
CA MET A 317 7.97 -0.17 15.79
C MET A 317 8.25 -0.18 17.30
N GLN A 318 7.27 -0.53 18.14
CA GLN A 318 7.49 -0.67 19.60
C GLN A 318 8.52 -1.75 19.93
N GLU A 319 8.46 -2.91 19.26
CA GLU A 319 9.37 -4.04 19.44
C GLU A 319 10.80 -3.74 18.94
N ALA A 320 10.94 -2.91 17.91
CA ALA A 320 12.24 -2.42 17.43
C ALA A 320 12.83 -1.29 18.31
N GLY A 321 12.04 -0.68 19.21
CA GLY A 321 12.50 0.35 20.15
C GLY A 321 12.20 1.80 19.74
N PHE A 322 11.31 2.04 18.78
CA PHE A 322 10.87 3.39 18.42
C PHE A 322 10.00 4.04 19.52
N VAL A 323 10.02 5.37 19.56
CA VAL A 323 9.24 6.23 20.45
C VAL A 323 8.33 7.17 19.64
N ASP A 324 7.47 7.94 20.32
CA ASP A 324 6.52 8.90 19.70
C ASP A 324 5.63 8.30 18.60
N ILE A 325 5.31 7.00 18.68
CA ILE A 325 4.69 6.27 17.57
C ILE A 325 3.23 6.67 17.39
N GLU A 326 2.95 7.45 16.34
CA GLU A 326 1.61 7.80 15.90
C GLU A 326 1.03 6.79 14.90
N THR A 327 -0.29 6.85 14.71
CA THR A 327 -1.00 6.10 13.67
C THR A 327 -2.17 6.94 13.19
N ARG A 328 -2.20 7.24 11.89
CA ARG A 328 -3.23 8.04 11.23
C ARG A 328 -3.92 7.18 10.18
N MET A 329 -5.21 6.96 10.33
CA MET A 329 -5.98 6.07 9.45
C MET A 329 -6.75 6.90 8.42
N PHE A 330 -6.30 6.86 7.17
CA PHE A 330 -7.03 7.40 6.03
C PHE A 330 -7.87 6.29 5.38
N MET A 331 -8.66 6.64 4.35
CA MET A 331 -9.48 5.67 3.63
C MET A 331 -9.63 6.07 2.16
N TRP A 332 -9.49 5.11 1.25
CA TRP A 332 -9.74 5.29 -0.18
C TRP A 332 -11.03 4.56 -0.58
N PRO A 333 -12.13 5.27 -0.90
CA PRO A 333 -13.35 4.65 -1.40
C PRO A 333 -13.08 3.83 -2.67
N THR A 334 -13.74 2.68 -2.81
CA THR A 334 -13.59 1.82 -4.00
C THR A 334 -14.19 2.43 -5.25
N ASN A 335 -15.19 3.32 -5.10
CA ASN A 335 -15.77 4.08 -6.19
C ASN A 335 -16.44 5.39 -5.70
N SER A 336 -17.08 6.09 -6.64
CA SER A 336 -17.79 7.36 -6.42
C SER A 336 -19.11 7.26 -5.63
N TRP A 337 -19.26 6.31 -4.72
CA TRP A 337 -20.42 6.20 -3.80
C TRP A 337 -20.52 7.32 -2.75
N PRO A 338 -19.44 7.94 -2.22
CA PRO A 338 -19.56 8.94 -1.15
C PRO A 338 -20.41 10.14 -1.55
N ARG A 339 -21.16 10.70 -0.57
CA ARG A 339 -21.95 11.92 -0.79
C ARG A 339 -21.10 13.18 -0.82
N ASP A 340 -20.09 13.23 0.04
CA ASP A 340 -19.09 14.31 0.12
C ASP A 340 -18.40 14.54 -1.25
N PRO A 341 -18.10 15.80 -1.67
CA PRO A 341 -17.42 16.07 -2.94
C PRO A 341 -16.01 15.47 -3.03
N PHE A 342 -15.17 15.70 -2.01
CA PHE A 342 -13.77 15.28 -2.00
C PHE A 342 -13.63 13.76 -1.98
N MET A 343 -14.34 13.07 -1.08
CA MET A 343 -14.31 11.61 -1.01
C MET A 343 -14.89 10.95 -2.27
N LYS A 344 -15.83 11.61 -2.97
CA LYS A 344 -16.37 11.15 -4.26
C LYS A 344 -15.37 11.31 -5.40
N GLU A 345 -14.54 12.35 -5.38
CA GLU A 345 -13.45 12.55 -6.32
C GLU A 345 -12.29 11.58 -6.06
N LEU A 346 -11.85 11.45 -4.81
CA LEU A 346 -10.88 10.46 -4.38
C LEU A 346 -11.31 9.04 -4.78
N GLY A 347 -12.59 8.71 -4.58
CA GLY A 347 -13.19 7.45 -5.03
C GLY A 347 -13.31 7.29 -6.55
N ARG A 348 -13.25 8.35 -7.37
CA ARG A 348 -13.14 8.24 -8.84
C ARG A 348 -11.71 7.92 -9.25
N TRP A 349 -10.73 8.65 -8.74
CA TRP A 349 -9.33 8.40 -9.05
C TRP A 349 -8.89 7.01 -8.59
N ASN A 350 -9.29 6.60 -7.39
CA ASN A 350 -9.00 5.25 -6.90
C ASN A 350 -9.73 4.15 -7.71
N GLN A 351 -10.95 4.39 -8.17
CA GLN A 351 -11.66 3.45 -9.06
C GLN A 351 -10.86 3.21 -10.36
N VAL A 352 -10.28 4.24 -10.97
CA VAL A 352 -9.42 4.12 -12.16
C VAL A 352 -8.14 3.35 -11.82
N ASN A 353 -7.39 3.82 -10.82
CA ASN A 353 -6.16 3.17 -10.33
C ASN A 353 -6.32 1.67 -10.09
N ILE A 354 -7.36 1.25 -9.35
CA ILE A 354 -7.58 -0.18 -9.07
C ILE A 354 -8.00 -0.93 -10.34
N LEU A 355 -8.85 -0.37 -11.20
CA LEU A 355 -9.29 -1.05 -12.42
C LEU A 355 -8.16 -1.28 -13.43
N ASP A 356 -7.24 -0.31 -13.57
CA ASP A 356 -6.15 -0.40 -14.53
C ASP A 356 -5.05 -1.37 -14.07
N GLY A 357 -4.87 -1.53 -12.75
CA GLY A 357 -3.95 -2.52 -12.16
C GLY A 357 -4.55 -3.92 -11.91
N LEU A 358 -5.88 -4.06 -11.90
CA LEU A 358 -6.58 -5.24 -11.37
C LEU A 358 -6.09 -6.60 -11.89
N GLU A 359 -5.82 -6.72 -13.19
CA GLU A 359 -5.28 -7.95 -13.78
C GLU A 359 -3.86 -8.23 -13.25
N GLY A 360 -3.00 -7.21 -13.15
CA GLY A 360 -1.63 -7.34 -12.64
C GLY A 360 -1.60 -7.73 -11.16
N PHE A 361 -2.49 -7.16 -10.34
CA PHE A 361 -2.62 -7.52 -8.93
C PHE A 361 -3.08 -8.98 -8.76
N CYS A 362 -4.05 -9.43 -9.56
CA CYS A 362 -4.57 -10.79 -9.48
C CYS A 362 -3.62 -11.86 -10.02
N LEU A 363 -2.98 -11.61 -11.17
CA LEU A 363 -2.49 -12.69 -12.02
C LEU A 363 -1.38 -13.52 -11.36
N ALA A 364 -0.29 -12.89 -10.93
CA ALA A 364 0.83 -13.61 -10.34
C ALA A 364 0.48 -14.14 -8.92
N LEU A 365 -0.32 -13.42 -8.14
CA LEU A 365 -0.76 -13.89 -6.82
C LEU A 365 -1.65 -15.14 -6.93
N LEU A 366 -2.76 -15.08 -7.68
CA LEU A 366 -3.73 -16.17 -7.74
C LEU A 366 -3.19 -17.41 -8.49
N THR A 367 -2.41 -17.22 -9.56
CA THR A 367 -1.82 -18.36 -10.29
C THR A 367 -0.71 -19.05 -9.50
N ARG A 368 0.22 -18.30 -8.86
CA ARG A 368 1.37 -18.89 -8.14
C ARG A 368 1.02 -19.29 -6.70
N GLY A 369 0.21 -18.50 -6.01
CA GLY A 369 -0.14 -18.69 -4.59
C GLY A 369 -1.37 -19.56 -4.33
N LEU A 370 -2.31 -19.65 -5.29
CA LEU A 370 -3.52 -20.47 -5.18
C LEU A 370 -3.66 -21.53 -6.29
N ASN A 371 -2.71 -21.62 -7.23
CA ASN A 371 -2.73 -22.56 -8.36
C ASN A 371 -3.93 -22.40 -9.31
N TRP A 372 -4.51 -21.19 -9.40
CA TRP A 372 -5.58 -20.90 -10.36
C TRP A 372 -5.04 -20.87 -11.80
N ARG A 373 -5.89 -21.19 -12.78
CA ARG A 373 -5.59 -21.00 -14.21
C ARG A 373 -5.89 -19.57 -14.63
N LYS A 374 -5.28 -19.08 -15.72
CA LYS A 374 -5.52 -17.69 -16.19
C LYS A 374 -7.01 -17.45 -16.47
N GLU A 375 -7.72 -18.41 -17.04
CA GLU A 375 -9.15 -18.28 -17.36
C GLU A 375 -10.02 -18.07 -16.11
N GLU A 376 -9.62 -18.64 -14.97
CA GLU A 376 -10.30 -18.48 -13.68
C GLU A 376 -10.01 -17.11 -13.07
N VAL A 377 -8.77 -16.62 -13.23
CA VAL A 377 -8.39 -15.24 -12.88
C VAL A 377 -9.14 -14.22 -13.74
N ASP A 378 -9.22 -14.42 -15.06
CA ASP A 378 -9.84 -13.46 -15.99
C ASP A 378 -11.35 -13.32 -15.73
N ILE A 379 -12.04 -14.42 -15.42
CA ILE A 379 -13.45 -14.40 -14.98
C ILE A 379 -13.61 -13.64 -13.66
N PHE A 380 -12.70 -13.84 -12.71
CA PHE A 380 -12.76 -13.18 -11.40
C PHE A 380 -12.44 -11.68 -11.49
N VAL A 381 -11.42 -11.29 -12.26
CA VAL A 381 -11.10 -9.90 -12.62
C VAL A 381 -12.32 -9.20 -13.25
N ALA A 382 -13.06 -9.89 -14.13
CA ALA A 382 -14.29 -9.36 -14.73
C ALA A 382 -15.45 -9.19 -13.72
N ASN A 383 -15.52 -10.01 -12.67
CA ASN A 383 -16.48 -9.85 -11.58
C ASN A 383 -16.11 -8.73 -10.61
N VAL A 384 -14.86 -8.68 -10.13
CA VAL A 384 -14.36 -7.58 -9.27
C VAL A 384 -14.47 -6.23 -9.99
N SER A 385 -14.24 -6.22 -11.31
CA SER A 385 -14.52 -5.08 -12.20
C SER A 385 -15.98 -4.60 -12.19
N ARG A 386 -16.95 -5.49 -11.96
CA ARG A 386 -18.38 -5.15 -11.88
C ARG A 386 -18.68 -4.48 -10.56
N ASP A 387 -18.18 -5.05 -9.46
CA ASP A 387 -18.37 -4.53 -8.10
C ASP A 387 -17.67 -3.18 -7.89
N LEU A 388 -16.45 -3.02 -8.41
CA LEU A 388 -15.76 -1.73 -8.47
C LEU A 388 -16.60 -0.65 -9.18
N ARG A 389 -17.49 -1.01 -10.10
CA ARG A 389 -18.37 -0.07 -10.81
C ARG A 389 -19.74 0.10 -10.16
N ASP A 390 -20.09 -0.69 -9.15
CA ASP A 390 -21.38 -0.61 -8.45
C ASP A 390 -21.36 0.37 -7.28
N ARG A 391 -22.00 1.52 -7.47
CA ARG A 391 -22.12 2.59 -6.47
C ARG A 391 -23.06 2.25 -5.30
N ARG A 392 -23.62 1.04 -5.26
CA ARG A 392 -24.35 0.47 -4.09
C ARG A 392 -23.42 -0.23 -3.09
N ILE A 393 -22.17 -0.53 -3.49
CA ILE A 393 -21.16 -1.15 -2.63
C ILE A 393 -20.34 -0.02 -2.01
N HIS A 394 -20.62 0.32 -0.74
CA HIS A 394 -20.02 1.45 -0.02
C HIS A 394 -18.66 1.09 0.61
N ALA A 395 -17.82 0.39 -0.15
CA ALA A 395 -16.55 -0.15 0.32
C ALA A 395 -15.40 0.88 0.26
N TYR A 396 -14.37 0.66 1.07
CA TYR A 396 -13.13 1.42 1.07
C TYR A 396 -11.93 0.56 1.43
N PHE A 397 -10.74 0.95 0.95
CA PHE A 397 -9.46 0.46 1.44
C PHE A 397 -9.04 1.30 2.65
N PRO A 398 -8.72 0.69 3.81
CA PRO A 398 -7.99 1.38 4.87
C PRO A 398 -6.63 1.84 4.34
N MET A 399 -6.19 3.05 4.70
CA MET A 399 -4.89 3.58 4.31
C MET A 399 -4.14 4.04 5.58
N PRO A 400 -3.51 3.11 6.33
CA PRO A 400 -2.71 3.44 7.49
C PRO A 400 -1.44 4.21 7.12
N VAL A 401 -1.22 5.32 7.81
CA VAL A 401 0.10 5.92 8.00
C VAL A 401 0.55 5.67 9.43
N VAL A 402 1.75 5.12 9.61
CA VAL A 402 2.35 4.85 10.94
C VAL A 402 3.77 5.41 10.93
N PHE A 403 4.12 6.24 11.91
CA PHE A 403 5.46 6.80 12.03
C PHE A 403 5.94 6.82 13.48
N GLY A 404 7.25 6.70 13.66
CA GLY A 404 7.90 6.67 14.98
C GLY A 404 9.35 7.15 14.90
N ARG A 405 9.86 7.64 16.03
CA ARG A 405 11.19 8.25 16.18
C ARG A 405 12.17 7.27 16.82
N LYS A 406 13.45 7.32 16.46
CA LYS A 406 14.52 6.69 17.24
C LYS A 406 14.84 7.54 18.48
N PRO A 407 14.81 7.01 19.71
CA PRO A 407 15.06 7.79 20.91
C PRO A 407 16.48 8.40 20.92
N PHE A 408 16.64 9.52 21.60
CA PHE A 408 17.93 10.14 21.86
C PHE A 408 18.73 9.32 22.90
N PRO A 409 20.08 9.41 22.91
CA PRO A 409 20.90 8.61 23.83
C PRO A 409 20.63 9.01 25.29
N GLY A 410 20.05 8.09 26.08
CA GLY A 410 19.67 8.35 27.47
C GLY A 410 18.30 9.02 27.66
N GLU A 411 17.49 9.12 26.60
CA GLU A 411 16.07 9.46 26.71
C GLU A 411 15.32 8.42 27.57
N ILE A 412 14.46 8.89 28.47
CA ILE A 412 13.66 8.02 29.34
C ILE A 412 12.30 7.82 28.66
N VAL A 413 11.97 6.55 28.38
CA VAL A 413 10.80 6.09 27.63
C VAL A 413 9.82 5.38 28.55
#